data_AF-A0A0C3KFP9-F1
#
_entry.id   AF-A0A0C3KFP9-F1
#
_cell.length_a   1.000
_cell.length_b   1.000
_cell.length_c   1.000
_cell.angle_alpha   90.00
_cell.angle_beta   90.00
_cell.angle_gamma   90.00
#
_symmetry.space_group_name_H-M   'P 1'
#
loop_
_entity.id
_entity.type
_entity.pdbx_description
1 polymer ?
#
loop_
_entity_poly.entity_id
_entity_poly.type
_entity_poly.pdbx_seq_one_letter_code
_entity_poly.pdbx_strand_id
1 'polypeptide(L)'
;MNLQPPIRYNKAEYIETDTGNKVSRRATIAGPQNIILGGKTIISGSAIIRGDLRRTGPGHAVVISLGRYCLVGEGCVIRPPYKTYRGNFNYYPMKIGDFVHVGANTIVEAATIGNCVEIGKNCVI
;
A
#
# COMPACT_ATOMS: atom_id res chain seq x y z
N MET A 1 -2.35 30.10 3.79
CA MET A 1 -2.19 28.67 3.47
C MET A 1 -1.92 28.56 1.98
N ASN A 2 -0.68 28.27 1.57
CA ASN A 2 -0.37 28.10 0.14
C ASN A 2 -0.83 26.70 -0.29
N LEU A 3 -1.98 26.64 -0.95
CA LEU A 3 -2.44 25.42 -1.60
C LEU A 3 -1.45 25.09 -2.72
N GLN A 4 -0.79 23.93 -2.63
CA GLN A 4 0.02 23.44 -3.74
C GLN A 4 -0.89 23.24 -4.96
N PRO A 5 -0.39 23.54 -6.17
CA PRO A 5 -1.17 23.33 -7.38
C PRO A 5 -1.54 21.84 -7.51
N PRO A 6 -2.75 21.53 -7.98
CA PRO A 6 -3.21 20.16 -8.08
C PRO A 6 -2.37 19.36 -9.08
N ILE A 7 -1.89 18.20 -8.66
CA ILE A 7 -1.18 17.25 -9.53
C ILE A 7 -2.23 16.52 -10.38
N ARG A 8 -2.13 16.68 -11.71
CA ARG A 8 -3.00 15.97 -12.66
C ARG A 8 -2.40 14.62 -13.02
N TYR A 9 -3.26 13.64 -13.27
CA TYR A 9 -2.88 12.33 -13.77
C TYR A 9 -3.58 12.05 -15.10
N ASN A 10 -2.96 11.22 -15.94
CA ASN A 10 -3.59 10.74 -17.16
C ASN A 10 -4.61 9.64 -16.81
N LYS A 11 -5.90 9.90 -17.06
CA LYS A 11 -6.97 8.94 -16.75
C LYS A 11 -6.78 7.59 -17.45
N ALA A 12 -6.17 7.57 -18.65
CA ALA A 12 -5.91 6.32 -19.37
C ALA A 12 -4.93 5.39 -18.64
N GLU A 13 -4.01 5.95 -17.85
CA GLU A 13 -2.97 5.20 -17.12
C GLU A 13 -3.46 4.62 -15.79
N TYR A 14 -4.70 4.92 -15.38
CA TYR A 14 -5.24 4.49 -14.10
C TYR A 14 -6.54 3.70 -14.27
N ILE A 15 -6.72 2.74 -13.38
CA ILE A 15 -7.96 2.03 -13.16
C ILE A 15 -8.64 2.71 -11.97
N GLU A 16 -9.89 3.10 -12.14
CA GLU A 16 -10.71 3.68 -11.07
C GLU A 16 -11.74 2.65 -10.60
N THR A 17 -11.83 2.42 -9.29
CA THR A 17 -12.83 1.54 -8.69
C THR A 17 -14.08 2.33 -8.27
N ASP A 18 -15.19 1.64 -8.02
CA ASP A 18 -16.45 2.27 -7.57
C ASP A 18 -16.30 3.08 -6.26
N THR A 19 -15.38 2.64 -5.40
CA THR A 19 -15.01 3.33 -4.15
C THR A 19 -14.01 4.48 -4.35
N GLY A 20 -13.70 4.84 -5.59
CA GLY A 20 -12.85 5.97 -5.97
C GLY A 20 -11.35 5.73 -5.88
N ASN A 21 -10.90 4.49 -5.66
CA ASN A 21 -9.46 4.17 -5.68
C ASN A 21 -8.91 4.33 -7.09
N LYS A 22 -7.67 4.79 -7.21
CA LYS A 22 -6.98 5.00 -8.48
C LYS A 22 -5.72 4.17 -8.48
N VAL A 23 -5.70 3.11 -9.28
CA VAL A 23 -4.56 2.18 -9.35
C VAL A 23 -3.89 2.35 -10.70
N SER A 24 -2.62 2.73 -10.70
CA SER A 24 -1.87 2.85 -11.95
C SER A 24 -1.79 1.49 -12.65
N ARG A 25 -1.97 1.46 -13.97
CA ARG A 25 -1.76 0.28 -14.81
C ARG A 25 -0.30 -0.18 -14.82
N ARG A 26 0.64 0.70 -14.44
CA ARG A 26 2.06 0.39 -14.27
C ARG A 26 2.40 -0.16 -12.88
N ALA A 27 1.45 -0.20 -11.94
CA ALA A 27 1.67 -0.77 -10.62
C ALA A 27 1.60 -2.31 -10.68
N THR A 28 2.41 -2.97 -9.85
CA THR A 28 2.39 -4.42 -9.70
C THR A 28 1.61 -4.80 -8.44
N ILE A 29 0.44 -5.41 -8.62
CA ILE A 29 -0.40 -5.87 -7.51
C ILE A 29 -0.37 -7.40 -7.48
N ALA A 30 0.34 -7.97 -6.50
CA ALA A 30 0.40 -9.41 -6.29
C ALA A 30 -0.61 -9.82 -5.20
N GLY A 31 -1.37 -10.89 -5.44
CA GLY A 31 -2.39 -11.37 -4.52
C GLY A 31 -3.50 -10.34 -4.20
N PRO A 32 -4.17 -9.74 -5.19
CA PRO A 32 -5.22 -8.72 -4.98
C PRO A 32 -6.36 -9.17 -4.07
N GLN A 33 -6.70 -10.46 -4.05
CA GLN A 33 -7.71 -11.05 -3.15
C GLN A 33 -7.35 -10.96 -1.66
N ASN A 34 -6.08 -10.67 -1.34
CA ASN A 34 -5.57 -10.49 0.01
C ASN A 34 -5.37 -9.01 0.39
N ILE A 35 -5.80 -8.08 -0.48
CA ILE A 35 -5.58 -6.65 -0.33
C ILE A 35 -6.92 -5.93 -0.20
N ILE A 36 -7.03 -5.03 0.78
CA ILE A 36 -8.18 -4.15 0.94
C ILE A 36 -7.73 -2.70 0.74
N LEU A 37 -8.48 -1.96 -0.08
CA LEU A 37 -8.34 -0.52 -0.28
C LEU A 37 -9.57 0.19 0.29
N GLY A 38 -9.37 1.05 1.29
CA GLY A 38 -10.43 1.69 2.06
C GLY A 38 -11.30 2.68 1.27
N GLY A 39 -10.85 3.12 0.09
CA GLY A 39 -11.57 4.03 -0.81
C GLY A 39 -10.81 5.34 -1.02
N LYS A 40 -10.95 5.91 -2.22
CA LYS A 40 -10.25 7.14 -2.64
C LYS A 40 -8.72 7.10 -2.43
N THR A 41 -8.14 5.90 -2.44
CA THR A 41 -6.70 5.68 -2.31
C THR A 41 -6.05 5.63 -3.69
N ILE A 42 -4.85 6.21 -3.79
CA ILE A 42 -4.09 6.30 -5.04
C ILE A 42 -2.85 5.43 -4.94
N ILE A 43 -2.65 4.57 -5.94
CA ILE A 43 -1.43 3.76 -6.11
C ILE A 43 -0.75 4.24 -7.39
N SER A 44 0.38 4.93 -7.24
CA SER A 44 1.15 5.48 -8.35
C SER A 44 1.84 4.41 -9.19
N GLY A 45 2.33 4.81 -10.36
CA GLY A 45 3.05 3.93 -11.28
C GLY A 45 4.28 3.28 -10.62
N SER A 46 4.65 2.09 -11.10
CA SER A 46 5.80 1.34 -10.61
C SER A 46 5.75 0.94 -9.12
N ALA A 47 4.67 1.27 -8.40
CA ALA A 47 4.47 0.79 -7.04
C ALA A 47 4.21 -0.72 -7.05
N ILE A 48 4.70 -1.41 -6.03
CA ILE A 48 4.59 -2.85 -5.87
C ILE A 48 3.86 -3.12 -4.56
N ILE A 49 2.74 -3.83 -4.63
CA ILE A 49 1.97 -4.24 -3.44
C ILE A 49 1.95 -5.77 -3.38
N ARG A 50 2.57 -6.33 -2.34
CA ARG A 50 2.82 -7.76 -2.16
C ARG A 50 1.79 -8.43 -1.24
N GLY A 51 0.54 -8.52 -1.69
CA GLY A 51 -0.51 -9.25 -0.98
C GLY A 51 -0.36 -10.78 -1.05
N ASP A 52 0.52 -11.30 -1.90
CA ASP A 52 0.89 -12.71 -2.01
C ASP A 52 1.70 -13.22 -0.80
N LEU A 53 2.38 -12.32 -0.07
CA LEU A 53 3.23 -12.64 1.08
C LEU A 53 2.40 -12.87 2.35
N ARG A 54 1.80 -14.05 2.47
CA ARG A 54 0.93 -14.41 3.59
C ARG A 54 1.51 -15.49 4.49
N ARG A 55 0.93 -15.64 5.68
CA ARG A 55 1.20 -16.78 6.57
C ARG A 55 0.87 -18.10 5.89
N THR A 56 1.73 -19.09 6.05
CA THR A 56 1.49 -20.46 5.58
C THR A 56 0.56 -21.16 6.57
N GLY A 57 -0.70 -21.42 6.19
CA GLY A 57 -1.67 -22.14 7.02
C GLY A 57 -3.12 -21.66 6.85
N PRO A 58 -4.10 -22.32 7.48
CA PRO A 58 -5.49 -21.89 7.49
C PRO A 58 -5.63 -20.60 8.33
N GLY A 59 -6.20 -19.55 7.74
CA GLY A 59 -6.36 -18.27 8.42
C GLY A 59 -6.50 -17.08 7.46
N HIS A 60 -6.85 -15.92 8.02
CA HIS A 60 -7.25 -14.69 7.35
C HIS A 60 -6.55 -14.43 6.00
N ALA A 61 -7.36 -14.30 4.95
CA ALA A 61 -6.90 -13.98 3.60
C ALA A 61 -6.33 -12.56 3.49
N VAL A 62 -6.79 -11.61 4.32
CA VAL A 62 -6.36 -10.22 4.23
C VAL A 62 -4.98 -10.05 4.85
N VAL A 63 -4.04 -9.61 4.03
CA VAL A 63 -2.64 -9.44 4.36
C VAL A 63 -2.27 -7.96 4.40
N ILE A 64 -2.81 -7.15 3.48
CA ILE A 64 -2.54 -5.72 3.40
C ILE A 64 -3.89 -4.99 3.45
N SER A 65 -4.04 -4.11 4.43
CA SER A 65 -5.21 -3.23 4.52
C SER A 65 -4.75 -1.78 4.47
N LEU A 66 -5.23 -1.04 3.46
CA LEU A 66 -5.04 0.40 3.31
C LEU A 66 -6.34 1.11 3.69
N GLY A 67 -6.23 2.16 4.49
CA GLY A 67 -7.34 3.05 4.81
C GLY A 67 -7.80 3.88 3.61
N ARG A 68 -8.61 4.88 3.92
CA ARG A 68 -9.15 5.86 2.97
C ARG A 68 -8.16 6.97 2.70
N TYR A 69 -8.26 7.57 1.52
CA TYR A 69 -7.48 8.76 1.14
C TYR A 69 -5.96 8.56 1.29
N CYS A 70 -5.47 7.35 1.04
CA CYS A 70 -4.03 7.10 1.07
C CYS A 70 -3.38 7.40 -0.28
N LEU A 71 -2.10 7.75 -0.26
CA LEU A 71 -1.27 7.93 -1.44
C LEU A 71 -0.04 7.04 -1.34
N VAL A 72 0.09 6.09 -2.25
CA VAL A 72 1.28 5.25 -2.41
C VAL A 72 2.10 5.81 -3.57
N GLY A 73 3.26 6.39 -3.27
CA GLY A 73 4.12 7.04 -4.24
C GLY A 73 4.73 6.10 -5.28
N GLU A 74 5.27 6.68 -6.34
CA GLU A 74 5.90 5.93 -7.43
C GLU A 74 7.09 5.11 -6.93
N GLY A 75 7.22 3.88 -7.42
CA GLY A 75 8.31 2.96 -7.04
C GLY A 75 8.26 2.45 -5.60
N CYS A 76 7.20 2.74 -4.84
CA CYS A 76 7.07 2.24 -3.47
C CYS A 76 6.86 0.74 -3.43
N VAL A 77 7.42 0.09 -2.43
CA VAL A 77 7.20 -1.34 -2.17
C VAL A 77 6.44 -1.48 -0.87
N ILE A 78 5.18 -1.89 -0.94
CA ILE A 78 4.37 -2.25 0.21
C ILE A 78 4.41 -3.76 0.35
N ARG A 79 5.02 -4.24 1.43
CA ARG A 79 5.10 -5.65 1.74
C ARG A 79 4.85 -5.93 3.22
N PRO A 80 4.24 -7.06 3.58
CA PRO A 80 3.92 -7.37 4.96
C PRO A 80 5.20 -7.71 5.75
N PRO A 81 5.27 -7.37 7.05
CA PRO A 81 6.39 -7.77 7.89
C PRO A 81 6.45 -9.29 8.05
N TYR A 82 7.64 -9.81 8.27
CA TYR A 82 7.87 -11.21 8.57
C TYR A 82 8.65 -11.41 9.86
N LYS A 83 8.47 -12.57 10.47
CA LYS A 83 9.26 -13.01 11.62
C LYS A 83 9.48 -14.51 11.55
N THR A 84 10.72 -14.92 11.83
CA THR A 84 11.04 -16.33 12.07
C THR A 84 10.98 -16.60 13.56
N TYR A 85 10.11 -17.53 13.97
CA TYR A 85 9.99 -17.95 15.37
C TYR A 85 10.12 -19.46 15.48
N ARG A 86 11.08 -19.94 16.29
CA ARG A 86 11.37 -21.36 16.50
C ARG A 86 11.50 -22.14 15.18
N GLY A 87 12.20 -21.56 14.20
CA GLY A 87 12.41 -22.16 12.87
C GLY A 87 11.27 -21.95 11.87
N ASN A 88 10.11 -21.43 12.29
CA ASN A 88 8.98 -21.18 11.42
C ASN A 88 8.96 -19.73 10.93
N PHE A 89 9.20 -19.52 9.63
CA PHE A 89 9.08 -18.24 8.96
C PHE A 89 7.60 -17.93 8.65
N ASN A 90 7.13 -16.74 9.05
CA ASN A 90 5.77 -16.31 8.75
C ASN A 90 5.69 -14.82 8.44
N TYR A 91 4.84 -14.46 7.46
CA TYR A 91 4.36 -13.10 7.28
C TYR A 91 3.21 -12.77 8.23
N TYR A 92 3.11 -11.50 8.61
CA TYR A 92 2.08 -10.95 9.46
C TYR A 92 1.29 -9.88 8.70
N PRO A 93 -0.03 -9.79 8.90
CA PRO A 93 -0.83 -8.76 8.26
C PRO A 93 -0.31 -7.35 8.59
N MET A 94 -0.38 -6.45 7.61
CA MET A 94 -0.10 -5.03 7.78
C MET A 94 -1.36 -4.18 7.63
N LYS A 95 -1.44 -3.11 8.42
CA LYS A 95 -2.52 -2.13 8.37
C LYS A 95 -1.94 -0.73 8.19
N ILE A 96 -2.42 -0.02 7.18
CA ILE A 96 -2.15 1.38 6.93
C ILE A 96 -3.44 2.15 7.24
N GLY A 97 -3.34 3.17 8.09
CA GLY A 97 -4.46 4.01 8.50
C GLY A 97 -5.04 4.86 7.37
N ASP A 98 -5.95 5.76 7.73
CA ASP A 98 -6.52 6.76 6.81
C ASP A 98 -5.57 7.96 6.63
N PHE A 99 -5.63 8.62 5.48
CA PHE A 99 -4.83 9.82 5.18
C PHE A 99 -3.32 9.59 5.28
N VAL A 100 -2.84 8.42 4.86
CA VAL A 100 -1.40 8.10 4.86
C VAL A 100 -0.79 8.44 3.52
N HIS A 101 0.30 9.21 3.52
CA HIS A 101 1.08 9.54 2.34
C HIS A 101 2.44 8.84 2.40
N VAL A 102 2.75 8.04 1.39
CA VAL A 102 4.03 7.35 1.24
C VAL A 102 4.81 7.97 0.10
N GLY A 103 5.94 8.59 0.41
CA GLY A 103 6.83 9.19 -0.59
C GLY A 103 7.46 8.16 -1.51
N ALA A 104 7.84 8.59 -2.71
CA ALA A 104 8.41 7.72 -3.76
C ALA A 104 9.63 6.91 -3.30
N ASN A 105 9.81 5.74 -3.93
CA ASN A 105 10.91 4.79 -3.69
C ASN A 105 11.05 4.32 -2.23
N THR A 106 9.97 4.37 -1.46
CA THR A 106 9.95 3.93 -0.06
C THR A 106 9.56 2.46 0.03
N ILE A 107 10.20 1.73 0.94
CA ILE A 107 9.85 0.36 1.31
C ILE A 107 9.09 0.41 2.63
N VAL A 108 7.87 -0.13 2.64
CA VAL A 108 7.01 -0.23 3.81
C VAL A 108 6.85 -1.69 4.19
N GLU A 109 7.38 -2.04 5.35
CA GLU A 109 7.37 -3.33 6.04
C GLU A 109 6.92 -3.17 7.51
N ALA A 110 6.02 -2.22 7.78
CA ALA A 110 5.47 -2.00 9.11
C ALA A 110 4.21 -2.84 9.36
N ALA A 111 4.04 -3.35 10.59
CA ALA A 111 2.80 -4.03 10.99
C ALA A 111 1.60 -3.06 11.03
N THR A 112 1.82 -1.84 11.50
CA THR A 112 0.78 -0.81 11.57
C THR A 112 1.38 0.56 11.27
N ILE A 113 0.75 1.30 10.36
CA ILE A 113 0.94 2.74 10.18
C ILE A 113 -0.35 3.43 10.66
N GLY A 114 -0.19 4.44 11.51
CA GLY A 114 -1.30 5.22 12.05
C GLY A 114 -2.01 6.08 11.01
N ASN A 115 -3.07 6.78 11.44
CA ASN A 115 -3.76 7.74 10.58
C ASN A 115 -2.95 9.03 10.44
N CYS A 116 -3.13 9.74 9.33
CA CYS A 116 -2.50 11.05 9.06
C CYS A 116 -0.96 11.02 9.12
N VAL A 117 -0.36 9.89 8.74
CA VAL A 117 1.10 9.73 8.71
C VAL A 117 1.63 10.13 7.34
N GLU A 118 2.66 10.97 7.33
CA GLU A 118 3.43 11.28 6.14
C GLU A 118 4.81 10.63 6.23
N ILE A 119 5.09 9.74 5.27
CA ILE A 119 6.36 9.07 5.11
C ILE A 119 7.11 9.75 3.97
N GLY A 120 8.37 10.11 4.21
CA GLY A 120 9.24 10.73 3.22
C GLY A 120 9.55 9.82 2.02
N LYS A 121 10.35 10.36 1.11
CA LYS A 121 10.88 9.60 -0.05
C LYS A 121 12.11 8.80 0.36
N ASN A 122 12.32 7.66 -0.28
CA ASN A 122 13.47 6.77 -0.05
C ASN A 122 13.61 6.29 1.41
N CYS A 123 12.49 6.10 2.10
CA CYS A 123 12.49 5.56 3.45
C CYS A 123 12.44 4.02 3.44
N VAL A 124 12.85 3.42 4.55
CA VAL A 124 12.62 2.01 4.86
C VAL A 124 12.00 1.98 6.25
N ILE A 125 10.79 1.44 6.36
CA ILE A 125 9.98 1.43 7.59
C ILE A 125 9.46 0.02 7.85
#